data_AF-A0A7K1T0G7-F1
#
_entry.id   AF-A0A7K1T0G7-F1
#
_cell.length_a   1.000
_cell.length_b   1.000
_cell.length_c   1.000
_cell.angle_alpha   90.00
_cell.angle_beta   90.00
_cell.angle_gamma   90.00
#
_symmetry.space_group_name_H-M   'P 1'
#
loop_
_entity.id
_entity.type
_entity.pdbx_description
1 polymer ?
#
loop_
_entity_poly.entity_id
_entity_poly.type
_entity_poly.pdbx_seq_one_letter_code
_entity_poly.pdbx_strand_id
1 'polypeptide(L)'
;MTARIITLQYRKIIDVNAIKQWDKLVFEDSFVEFKMQAQNFNRGTPFSSYAELIRNIPHAERLTGLVTPSITGYVQQLDSIVPDILNNIGRRFLKFNQFKFELINSDMNDKSKHQVGINFYSNLIWHETVGNYLLVSNYHHGPDAQLKPQDNELLTHLFQLQPYLNICAIKNSI
;
A
#
# COMPACT_ATOMS: atom_id res chain seq x y z
N MET A 1 0.99 32.11 2.18
CA MET A 1 1.15 30.93 3.05
C MET A 1 1.96 29.89 2.29
N THR A 2 3.01 29.35 2.90
CA THR A 2 3.80 28.24 2.36
C THR A 2 2.96 26.96 2.36
N ALA A 3 2.68 26.40 1.19
CA ALA A 3 2.00 25.11 1.10
C ALA A 3 2.89 24.00 1.68
N ARG A 4 2.32 23.14 2.53
CA ARG A 4 2.98 21.96 3.07
C ARG A 4 2.52 20.74 2.29
N ILE A 5 3.44 20.07 1.61
CA ILE A 5 3.15 18.83 0.91
C ILE A 5 3.52 17.69 1.85
N ILE A 6 2.57 16.79 2.11
CA ILE A 6 2.79 15.60 2.91
C ILE A 6 2.78 14.36 2.02
N THR A 7 3.63 13.39 2.34
CA THR A 7 3.54 12.03 1.78
C THR A 7 2.89 11.13 2.81
N LEU A 8 1.77 10.54 2.44
CA LEU A 8 1.11 9.50 3.21
C LEU A 8 1.59 8.13 2.76
N GLN A 9 1.77 7.24 3.73
CA GLN A 9 1.91 5.80 3.53
C GLN A 9 0.72 5.09 4.17
N TYR A 10 -0.04 4.33 3.39
CA TYR A 10 -1.06 3.42 3.91
C TYR A 10 -0.62 1.97 3.69
N ARG A 11 -0.54 1.17 4.78
CA ARG A 11 -0.22 -0.26 4.71
C ARG A 11 -1.48 -1.09 4.83
N LYS A 12 -1.86 -1.77 3.75
CA LYS A 12 -2.90 -2.79 3.75
C LYS A 12 -2.29 -4.15 4.08
N ILE A 13 -2.72 -4.76 5.18
CA ILE A 13 -2.33 -6.12 5.57
C ILE A 13 -3.41 -7.07 5.09
N ILE A 14 -2.99 -8.19 4.52
CA ILE A 14 -3.87 -9.24 4.00
C ILE A 14 -3.37 -10.57 4.54
N ASP A 15 -4.29 -11.33 5.13
CA ASP A 15 -4.06 -12.67 5.67
C ASP A 15 -5.27 -13.58 5.39
N VAL A 16 -5.26 -14.77 5.98
CA VAL A 16 -6.30 -15.79 5.83
C VAL A 16 -7.72 -15.30 6.18
N ASN A 17 -7.86 -14.22 6.95
CA ASN A 17 -9.15 -13.64 7.34
C ASN A 17 -9.67 -12.62 6.31
N ALA A 18 -9.04 -12.48 5.14
CA ALA A 18 -9.48 -11.59 4.08
C ALA A 18 -10.95 -11.85 3.68
N ILE A 19 -11.80 -10.82 3.81
CA ILE A 19 -13.23 -10.91 3.49
C ILE A 19 -13.51 -10.41 2.06
N LYS A 20 -12.91 -9.27 1.69
CA LYS A 20 -13.14 -8.61 0.39
C LYS A 20 -12.55 -9.46 -0.74
N GLN A 21 -13.25 -9.50 -1.88
CA GLN A 21 -12.84 -10.33 -3.01
C GLN A 21 -11.44 -9.97 -3.52
N TRP A 22 -11.12 -8.68 -3.62
CA TRP A 22 -9.80 -8.22 -4.03
C TRP A 22 -8.70 -8.73 -3.07
N ASP A 23 -8.92 -8.61 -1.75
CA ASP A 23 -7.99 -9.07 -0.72
C ASP A 23 -7.76 -10.58 -0.83
N LYS A 24 -8.83 -11.36 -1.05
CA LYS A 24 -8.74 -12.82 -1.24
C LYS A 24 -7.91 -13.18 -2.46
N LEU A 25 -8.15 -12.55 -3.61
CA LEU A 25 -7.41 -12.83 -4.83
C LEU A 25 -5.91 -12.51 -4.68
N VAL A 26 -5.59 -11.38 -4.05
CA VAL A 26 -4.21 -11.02 -3.71
C VAL A 26 -3.57 -12.07 -2.79
N PHE A 27 -4.28 -12.49 -1.74
CA PHE A 27 -3.82 -13.52 -0.80
C PHE A 27 -3.54 -14.86 -1.49
N GLU A 28 -4.48 -15.31 -2.32
CA GLU A 28 -4.40 -16.59 -3.03
C GLU A 28 -3.19 -16.64 -3.97
N ASP A 29 -3.06 -15.65 -4.85
CA ASP A 29 -2.03 -15.66 -5.89
C ASP A 29 -0.64 -15.40 -5.32
N SER A 30 -0.53 -14.50 -4.33
CA SER A 30 0.76 -14.27 -3.66
C SER A 30 1.23 -15.49 -2.85
N PHE A 31 0.30 -16.29 -2.31
CA PHE A 31 0.67 -17.55 -1.67
C PHE A 31 1.17 -18.59 -2.68
N VAL A 32 0.45 -18.77 -3.79
CA VAL A 32 0.84 -19.71 -4.85
C VAL A 32 2.22 -19.35 -5.40
N GLU A 33 2.44 -18.07 -5.69
CA GLU A 33 3.73 -17.57 -6.18
C GLU A 33 4.82 -17.75 -5.13
N PHE A 34 4.56 -17.40 -3.86
CA PHE A 34 5.51 -17.66 -2.78
C PHE A 34 5.92 -19.13 -2.73
N LYS A 35 4.95 -20.04 -2.75
CA LYS A 35 5.21 -21.48 -2.66
C LYS A 35 6.09 -21.95 -3.83
N MET A 36 5.78 -21.52 -5.05
CA MET A 36 6.55 -21.86 -6.24
C MET A 36 7.98 -21.32 -6.17
N GLN A 37 8.16 -20.06 -5.77
CA GLN A 37 9.49 -19.45 -5.68
C GLN A 37 10.32 -20.03 -4.54
N ALA A 38 9.71 -20.26 -3.37
CA ALA A 38 10.37 -20.83 -2.20
C ALA A 38 10.91 -22.25 -2.42
N GLN A 39 10.30 -23.05 -3.32
CA GLN A 39 10.84 -24.36 -3.74
C GLN A 39 12.23 -24.28 -4.38
N ASN A 40 12.61 -23.13 -4.93
CA ASN A 40 13.95 -22.94 -5.48
C ASN A 40 15.00 -22.68 -4.39
N PHE A 41 14.58 -22.20 -3.21
CA PHE A 41 15.46 -21.89 -2.08
C PHE A 41 15.54 -23.01 -1.06
N ASN A 42 14.51 -23.87 -0.96
CA ASN A 42 14.46 -24.92 0.06
C ASN A 42 15.12 -26.25 -0.35
N ARG A 43 15.68 -26.36 -1.57
CA ARG A 43 16.23 -27.63 -2.10
C ARG A 43 17.33 -28.17 -1.20
N GLY A 44 17.12 -29.37 -0.66
CA GLY A 44 18.08 -30.03 0.23
C GLY A 44 18.09 -29.46 1.66
N THR A 45 17.08 -28.69 2.06
CA THR A 45 16.97 -28.09 3.39
C THR A 45 15.61 -28.40 4.02
N PRO A 46 15.50 -28.40 5.36
CA PRO A 46 14.23 -28.59 6.05
C PRO A 46 13.39 -27.30 6.17
N PHE A 47 13.90 -26.16 5.72
CA PHE A 47 13.26 -24.86 5.93
C PHE A 47 12.04 -24.68 5.02
N SER A 48 10.89 -24.38 5.61
CA SER A 48 9.63 -24.18 4.86
C SER A 48 9.01 -22.80 5.09
N SER A 49 9.32 -22.14 6.21
CA SER A 49 8.83 -20.81 6.48
C SER A 49 9.68 -19.73 5.85
N TYR A 50 9.06 -18.61 5.48
CA TYR A 50 9.76 -17.44 4.95
C TYR A 50 10.86 -16.96 5.92
N ALA A 51 10.58 -16.93 7.22
CA ALA A 51 11.53 -16.53 8.25
C ALA A 51 12.77 -17.43 8.32
N GLU A 52 12.60 -18.75 8.18
CA GLU A 52 13.72 -19.69 8.13
C GLU A 52 14.53 -19.52 6.85
N LEU A 53 13.87 -19.34 5.70
CA LEU A 53 14.54 -19.15 4.42
C LEU A 53 15.42 -17.91 4.44
N ILE A 54 14.90 -16.74 4.85
CA ILE A 54 15.70 -15.50 4.89
C ILE A 54 16.83 -15.54 5.92
N ARG A 55 16.69 -16.34 6.99
CA ARG A 55 17.71 -16.44 8.04
C ARG A 55 18.85 -17.38 7.65
N ASN A 56 18.55 -18.45 6.91
CA ASN A 56 19.51 -19.54 6.71
C ASN A 56 19.99 -19.69 5.26
N ILE A 57 19.24 -19.18 4.28
CA ILE A 57 19.56 -19.32 2.85
C ILE A 57 20.05 -17.97 2.30
N PRO A 58 21.29 -17.90 1.77
CA PRO A 58 21.78 -16.70 1.11
C PRO A 58 20.83 -16.26 -0.02
N HIS A 59 20.60 -14.95 -0.12
CA HIS A 59 19.78 -14.32 -1.16
C HIS A 59 18.27 -14.60 -1.08
N ALA A 60 17.77 -15.28 -0.04
CA ALA A 60 16.35 -15.54 0.14
C ALA A 60 15.53 -14.26 0.40
N GLU A 61 16.15 -13.13 0.76
CA GLU A 61 15.49 -11.82 0.84
C GLU A 61 14.86 -11.38 -0.49
N ARG A 62 15.34 -11.92 -1.62
CA ARG A 62 14.81 -11.64 -2.97
C ARG A 62 13.42 -12.24 -3.19
N LEU A 63 12.97 -13.18 -2.35
CA LEU A 63 11.64 -13.81 -2.47
C LEU A 63 10.51 -12.77 -2.53
N THR A 64 10.58 -11.68 -1.77
CA THR A 64 9.58 -10.60 -1.86
C THR A 64 9.50 -10.00 -3.26
N GLY A 65 10.66 -9.76 -3.88
CA GLY A 65 10.74 -9.25 -5.26
C GLY A 65 10.22 -10.24 -6.29
N LEU A 66 10.47 -11.54 -6.08
CA LEU A 66 9.98 -12.61 -6.95
C LEU A 66 8.46 -12.80 -6.86
N VAL A 67 7.86 -12.55 -5.69
CA VAL A 67 6.39 -12.66 -5.50
C VAL A 67 5.64 -11.43 -6.00
N THR A 68 6.26 -10.25 -5.99
CA THR A 68 5.63 -8.97 -6.37
C THR A 68 4.87 -9.00 -7.72
N PRO A 69 5.37 -9.62 -8.81
CA PRO A 69 4.65 -9.70 -10.08
C PRO A 69 3.25 -10.32 -9.98
N SER A 70 3.06 -11.31 -9.09
CA SER A 70 1.76 -12.01 -8.92
C SER A 70 0.62 -11.09 -8.49
N ILE A 71 0.92 -9.94 -7.87
CA ILE A 71 -0.09 -9.02 -7.36
C ILE A 71 -0.22 -7.72 -8.16
N THR A 72 0.66 -7.49 -9.13
CA THR A 72 0.73 -6.22 -9.86
C THR A 72 -0.58 -5.93 -10.62
N GLY A 73 -1.17 -6.96 -11.24
CA GLY A 73 -2.45 -6.82 -11.95
C GLY A 73 -3.59 -6.40 -11.02
N TYR A 74 -3.64 -6.93 -9.79
CA TYR A 74 -4.64 -6.53 -8.79
C TYR A 74 -4.45 -5.08 -8.34
N VAL A 75 -3.22 -4.62 -8.17
CA VAL A 75 -2.95 -3.22 -7.83
C VAL A 75 -3.37 -2.28 -8.97
N GLN A 76 -3.16 -2.67 -10.23
CA GLN A 76 -3.61 -1.89 -11.39
C GLN A 76 -5.14 -1.75 -11.46
N GLN A 77 -5.88 -2.79 -11.07
CA GLN A 77 -7.36 -2.75 -11.01
C GLN A 77 -7.89 -1.71 -10.02
N LEU A 78 -7.07 -1.22 -9.08
CA LEU A 78 -7.47 -0.16 -8.14
C LEU A 78 -7.53 1.23 -8.80
N ASP A 79 -7.11 1.37 -10.06
CA ASP A 79 -7.08 2.65 -10.80
C ASP A 79 -6.40 3.77 -10.00
N SER A 80 -5.27 3.43 -9.37
CA SER A 80 -4.49 4.35 -8.53
C SER A 80 -5.25 4.89 -7.30
N ILE A 81 -6.35 4.27 -6.86
CA ILE A 81 -7.13 4.67 -5.68
C ILE A 81 -6.85 3.74 -4.49
N VAL A 82 -6.51 4.32 -3.34
CA VAL A 82 -6.26 3.54 -2.12
C VAL A 82 -7.56 2.87 -1.65
N PRO A 83 -7.58 1.55 -1.37
CA PRO A 83 -8.82 0.78 -1.33
C PRO A 83 -9.71 1.00 -0.09
N ASP A 84 -9.11 1.42 1.02
CA ASP A 84 -9.73 1.43 2.35
C ASP A 84 -9.79 2.84 2.97
N ILE A 85 -9.29 3.86 2.27
CA ILE A 85 -9.28 5.25 2.74
C ILE A 85 -10.45 6.01 2.12
N LEU A 86 -11.36 6.48 2.97
CA LEU A 86 -12.50 7.30 2.59
C LEU A 86 -12.39 8.69 3.23
N ASN A 87 -12.97 9.70 2.58
CA ASN A 87 -13.21 10.98 3.23
C ASN A 87 -14.41 10.89 4.20
N ASN A 88 -14.69 11.98 4.91
CA ASN A 88 -15.71 12.03 5.95
C ASN A 88 -17.16 11.86 5.42
N ILE A 89 -17.37 11.85 4.10
CA ILE A 89 -18.66 11.54 3.46
C ILE A 89 -18.70 10.15 2.82
N GLY A 90 -17.68 9.31 3.08
CA GLY A 90 -17.62 7.93 2.60
C GLY A 90 -17.14 7.76 1.14
N ARG A 91 -16.56 8.79 0.51
CA ARG A 91 -16.03 8.70 -0.86
C ARG A 91 -14.54 8.40 -0.88
N ARG A 92 -14.14 7.54 -1.83
CA ARG A 92 -12.74 7.33 -2.18
C ARG A 92 -12.18 8.61 -2.80
N PHE A 93 -11.00 9.02 -2.37
CA PHE A 93 -10.35 10.24 -2.87
C PHE A 93 -8.83 10.13 -2.92
N LEU A 94 -8.25 9.30 -2.04
CA LEU A 94 -6.81 9.20 -1.90
C LEU A 94 -6.22 8.43 -3.08
N LYS A 95 -5.55 9.15 -3.98
CA LYS A 95 -4.80 8.56 -5.08
C LYS A 95 -3.39 8.20 -4.63
N PHE A 96 -2.90 7.03 -5.00
CA PHE A 96 -1.50 6.64 -4.84
C PHE A 96 -0.76 6.72 -6.17
N ASN A 97 0.53 7.01 -6.15
CA ASN A 97 1.38 7.03 -7.34
C ASN A 97 2.49 5.96 -7.31
N GLN A 98 2.69 5.34 -6.15
CA GLN A 98 3.66 4.29 -5.93
C GLN A 98 3.08 3.29 -4.94
N PHE A 99 3.44 2.02 -5.11
CA PHE A 99 3.21 1.00 -4.10
C PHE A 99 4.47 0.17 -3.84
N LYS A 100 4.51 -0.50 -2.70
CA LYS A 100 5.54 -1.49 -2.35
C LYS A 100 4.89 -2.72 -1.73
N PHE A 101 5.11 -3.87 -2.35
CA PHE A 101 4.74 -5.18 -1.81
C PHE A 101 5.72 -5.61 -0.70
N GLU A 102 5.18 -6.34 0.27
CA GLU A 102 5.89 -6.92 1.39
C GLU A 102 5.36 -8.32 1.65
N LEU A 103 6.26 -9.30 1.73
CA LEU A 103 5.94 -10.62 2.26
C LEU A 103 6.21 -10.56 3.76
N ILE A 104 5.15 -10.53 4.57
CA ILE A 104 5.27 -10.37 6.04
C ILE A 104 5.61 -11.71 6.68
N ASN A 105 4.84 -12.74 6.32
CA ASN A 105 5.07 -14.11 6.75
C ASN A 105 4.50 -15.10 5.73
N SER A 106 5.05 -16.31 5.70
CA SER A 106 4.50 -17.40 4.91
C SER A 106 5.14 -18.73 5.27
N ASP A 107 4.48 -19.83 4.92
CA ASP A 107 4.99 -21.20 5.06
C ASP A 107 4.50 -22.02 3.87
N MET A 108 5.42 -22.73 3.21
CA MET A 108 5.10 -23.52 2.02
C MET A 108 4.07 -24.63 2.29
N ASN A 109 4.01 -25.09 3.54
CA ASN A 109 3.18 -26.20 3.98
C ASN A 109 1.92 -25.74 4.74
N ASP A 110 1.84 -24.46 5.12
CA ASP A 110 0.74 -23.93 5.89
C ASP A 110 0.33 -22.53 5.41
N LYS A 111 -0.71 -22.52 4.57
CA LYS A 111 -1.27 -21.30 4.00
C LYS A 111 -1.84 -20.35 5.05
N SER A 112 -2.27 -20.84 6.21
CA SER A 112 -2.84 -19.98 7.25
C SER A 112 -1.81 -19.00 7.83
N LYS A 113 -0.52 -19.31 7.69
CA LYS A 113 0.60 -18.43 8.08
C LYS A 113 0.93 -17.38 7.03
N HIS A 114 0.33 -17.45 5.83
CA HIS A 114 0.58 -16.49 4.78
C HIS A 114 0.04 -15.12 5.20
N GLN A 115 0.88 -14.10 5.10
CA GLN A 115 0.52 -12.73 5.39
C GLN A 115 1.35 -11.81 4.52
N VAL A 116 0.68 -10.87 3.85
CA VAL A 116 1.31 -9.90 2.94
C VAL A 116 0.89 -8.49 3.27
N GLY A 117 1.76 -7.54 2.92
CA GLY A 117 1.52 -6.11 3.05
C GLY A 117 1.63 -5.42 1.69
N ILE A 118 0.73 -4.47 1.43
CA ILE A 118 0.86 -3.55 0.30
C ILE A 118 0.87 -2.13 0.86
N ASN A 119 1.99 -1.43 0.66
CA ASN A 119 2.18 -0.06 1.09
C ASN A 119 1.86 0.87 -0.09
N PHE A 120 0.88 1.74 0.04
CA PHE A 120 0.51 2.74 -0.95
C PHE A 120 1.04 4.11 -0.53
N TYR A 121 1.60 4.87 -1.47
CA TYR A 121 2.15 6.20 -1.22
C TYR A 121 1.41 7.28 -1.99
N SER A 122 1.05 8.36 -1.29
CA SER A 122 0.22 9.45 -1.80
C SER A 122 0.78 10.80 -1.40
N ASN A 123 0.85 11.76 -2.32
CA ASN A 123 1.24 13.13 -2.01
C ASN A 123 0.00 14.03 -1.97
N LEU A 124 -0.09 14.86 -0.94
CA LEU A 124 -1.22 15.77 -0.73
C LEU A 124 -0.73 17.11 -0.21
N ILE A 125 -1.52 18.15 -0.45
CA ILE A 125 -1.35 19.43 0.25
C ILE A 125 -2.07 19.31 1.59
N TRP A 126 -1.34 19.53 2.67
CA TRP A 126 -1.88 19.60 4.02
C TRP A 126 -2.27 21.03 4.36
N HIS A 127 -3.53 21.22 4.74
CA HIS A 127 -4.07 22.52 5.14
C HIS A 127 -4.09 22.66 6.66
N GLU A 128 -4.69 21.70 7.34
CA GLU A 128 -4.89 21.76 8.79
C GLU A 128 -5.13 20.37 9.40
N THR A 129 -4.99 20.28 10.73
CA THR A 129 -5.38 19.10 11.51
C THR A 129 -6.49 19.49 12.50
N VAL A 130 -7.63 18.78 12.44
CA VAL A 130 -8.78 19.01 13.33
C VAL A 130 -9.01 17.75 14.16
N GLY A 131 -8.48 17.74 15.40
CA GLY A 131 -8.46 16.54 16.23
C GLY A 131 -7.69 15.41 15.54
N ASN A 132 -8.36 14.27 15.29
CA ASN A 132 -7.78 13.13 14.58
C ASN A 132 -8.00 13.17 13.06
N TYR A 133 -8.44 14.31 12.51
CA TYR A 133 -8.70 14.48 11.08
C TYR A 133 -7.64 15.34 10.41
N LEU A 134 -7.34 15.02 9.15
CA LEU A 134 -6.54 15.85 8.27
C LEU A 134 -7.44 16.51 7.23
N LEU A 135 -7.30 17.82 7.08
CA LEU A 135 -7.85 18.57 5.96
C LEU A 135 -6.77 18.66 4.87
N VAL A 136 -7.08 18.08 3.70
CA VAL A 136 -6.11 17.93 2.61
C VAL A 136 -6.73 18.30 1.26
N SER A 137 -5.90 18.63 0.28
CA SER A 137 -6.30 18.69 -1.12
C SER A 137 -5.32 17.90 -1.99
N ASN A 138 -5.74 17.57 -3.20
CA ASN A 138 -4.90 16.86 -4.15
C ASN A 138 -3.65 17.68 -4.48
N TYR A 139 -2.50 17.01 -4.49
CA TYR A 139 -1.26 17.58 -5.01
C TYR A 139 -1.23 17.37 -6.53
N HIS A 140 -1.40 18.44 -7.30
CA HIS A 140 -1.29 18.41 -8.76
C HIS A 140 0.11 18.85 -9.18
N HIS A 141 0.78 18.05 -10.01
CA HIS A 141 2.03 18.42 -10.68
C HIS A 141 1.87 18.15 -12.18
N GLY A 142 1.92 19.19 -13.01
CA GLY A 142 1.76 19.09 -14.48
C GLY A 142 0.84 20.16 -15.09
N PRO A 143 0.71 20.20 -16.43
CA PRO A 143 -0.09 21.20 -17.16
C PRO A 143 -1.60 21.13 -16.84
N ASP A 144 -2.07 19.99 -16.32
CA ASP A 144 -3.45 19.78 -15.84
C ASP A 144 -3.67 20.22 -14.38
N ALA A 145 -2.72 20.92 -13.76
CA ALA A 145 -2.90 21.62 -12.49
C ALA A 145 -3.87 22.83 -12.60
N GLN A 146 -4.50 23.00 -13.76
CA GLN A 146 -5.59 23.94 -13.96
C GLN A 146 -6.83 23.44 -13.24
N LEU A 147 -6.94 23.82 -11.96
CA LEU A 147 -8.21 24.20 -11.36
C LEU A 147 -8.98 24.98 -12.45
N LYS A 148 -10.08 24.43 -12.98
CA LYS A 148 -11.02 25.24 -13.74
C LYS A 148 -11.50 26.31 -12.76
N PRO A 149 -11.09 27.57 -12.91
CA PRO A 149 -11.51 28.62 -12.02
C PRO A 149 -12.89 29.03 -12.50
N GLN A 150 -13.92 28.41 -11.95
CA GLN A 150 -15.19 29.13 -11.87
C GLN A 150 -15.34 29.89 -10.57
N ASP A 151 -14.58 29.60 -9.53
CA ASP A 151 -14.43 30.45 -8.36
C ASP A 151 -13.12 30.09 -7.66
N ASN A 152 -12.59 30.99 -6.84
CA ASN A 152 -11.31 30.92 -6.14
C ASN A 152 -11.27 29.82 -5.03
N GLU A 153 -11.93 28.69 -5.26
CA GLU A 153 -12.18 27.62 -4.31
C GLU A 153 -11.27 26.41 -4.56
N LEU A 154 -10.72 25.88 -3.47
CA LEU A 154 -9.91 24.67 -3.49
C LEU A 154 -10.75 23.49 -3.00
N LEU A 155 -10.88 22.45 -3.83
CA LEU A 155 -11.52 21.20 -3.41
C LEU A 155 -10.68 20.52 -2.34
N THR A 156 -11.30 20.26 -1.19
CA THR A 156 -10.64 19.62 -0.04
C THR A 156 -11.36 18.34 0.36
N HIS A 157 -10.61 17.50 1.09
CA HIS A 157 -11.09 16.29 1.71
C HIS A 157 -10.73 16.35 3.18
N LEU A 158 -11.73 16.14 4.04
CA LEU A 158 -11.52 15.85 5.45
C LEU A 158 -11.55 14.33 5.62
N PHE A 159 -10.56 13.76 6.30
CA PHE A 159 -10.54 12.32 6.59
C PHE A 159 -9.80 12.03 7.89
N GLN A 160 -10.15 10.92 8.52
CA GLN A 160 -9.62 10.55 9.82
C GLN A 160 -8.30 9.79 9.68
N LEU A 161 -7.35 10.09 10.56
CA LEU A 161 -6.20 9.23 10.81
C LEU A 161 -6.70 7.89 11.36
N GLN A 162 -6.28 6.81 10.71
CA GLN A 162 -6.73 5.45 11.00
C GLN A 162 -5.52 4.51 11.09
N PRO A 163 -5.68 3.29 11.66
CA PRO A 163 -4.59 2.35 11.75
C PRO A 163 -3.87 2.14 10.41
N TYR A 164 -2.55 2.00 10.47
CA TYR A 164 -1.66 1.77 9.33
C TYR A 164 -1.55 2.91 8.30
N LEU A 165 -2.15 4.07 8.59
CA LEU A 165 -1.90 5.29 7.86
C LEU A 165 -0.88 6.16 8.61
N ASN A 166 0.20 6.55 7.92
CA ASN A 166 1.26 7.39 8.48
C ASN A 166 1.60 8.55 7.54
N ILE A 167 2.00 9.69 8.10
CA ILE A 167 2.70 10.74 7.35
C ILE A 167 4.19 10.37 7.37
N CYS A 168 4.76 9.97 6.24
CA CYS A 168 6.14 9.48 6.15
C CYS A 168 7.13 10.53 5.63
N ALA A 169 6.65 11.65 5.08
CA ALA A 169 7.49 12.79 4.71
C ALA A 169 6.70 14.10 4.68
N ILE A 170 7.41 15.22 4.89
CA ILE A 170 6.89 16.58 4.73
C ILE A 170 7.87 17.39 3.89
N LYS A 171 7.35 18.08 2.87
CA LYS A 171 8.08 19.03 2.04
C LYS A 171 7.44 20.41 2.18
N ASN A 172 8.23 21.39 2.60
CA ASN A 172 7.80 22.79 2.64
C ASN A 172 8.06 23.42 1.26
N SER A 173 7.04 24.03 0.66
CA SER A 173 7.21 24.82 -0.57
C SER A 173 7.87 26.16 -0.21
N ILE A 174 9.15 26.32 -0.58
CA ILE A 174 9.89 27.59 -0.42
C ILE A 174 9.25 28.67 -1.29
#